data_AF-A0A174DNS5-F1
#
_entry.id   AF-A0A174DNS5-F1
#
_cell.length_a   1.000
_cell.length_b   1.000
_cell.length_c   1.000
_cell.angle_alpha   90.00
_cell.angle_beta   90.00
_cell.angle_gamma   90.00
#
_symmetry.space_group_name_H-M   'P 1'
#
loop_
_entity.id
_entity.type
_entity.pdbx_description
1 polymer ?
#
loop_
_entity_poly.entity_id
_entity_poly.type
_entity_poly.pdbx_seq_one_letter_code
_entity_poly.pdbx_strand_id
1 'polypeptide(L)'
;MFALITTLSTNLLRTYIIYRFMRLFFWTDIEEKKKERACYVLFFVLTAGVHLIFCSPGMSVITNIVLIFLITVCYEGALKKKIFVTLLVYGTNMGCDLVAVHLLTDYSITGKVGECAAYITVLLLLICDVISEKILIKNKGEDKTPHGMILAVISALCLAELLIVEQELKNRILLVLFGCCVLAVVLLIFYLYDVLISAYKKLEEQSLMEKQMLIYSHQLDVLMQSEEKVKALRHDMKNHLGELALMAGNQNNEEIRKYIQDMGEYMQNQSELVSCGNKNLDSLLNYLLGQAKKKLNHVEYEVRVPSDLCISAFDLNVILGNLTENAIEAAEQTKDKWMSVDIYYEKGMLSMEIKNSFQHELAVEKNKLLSTKEEKGHGIGLANVRKMVEKYQGFMDVSNTNQIFTVKVMLYL
;
A
#
# COMPACT_ATOMS: atom_id res chain seq x y z
N MET A 1 2.79 -20.13 -53.86
CA MET A 1 2.45 -21.11 -52.81
C MET A 1 3.47 -21.08 -51.67
N PHE A 2 4.78 -21.21 -51.96
CA PHE A 2 5.84 -21.19 -50.93
C PHE A 2 5.90 -19.88 -50.10
N ALA A 3 5.87 -18.71 -50.75
CA ALA A 3 5.81 -17.41 -50.06
C ALA A 3 4.62 -17.27 -49.10
N LEU A 4 3.43 -17.71 -49.53
CA LEU A 4 2.21 -17.68 -48.72
C LEU A 4 2.32 -18.62 -47.51
N ILE A 5 2.93 -19.80 -47.68
CA ILE A 5 3.20 -20.74 -46.58
C ILE A 5 4.19 -20.10 -45.59
N THR A 6 5.26 -19.48 -46.07
CA THR A 6 6.26 -18.82 -45.22
C THR A 6 5.70 -17.62 -44.45
N THR A 7 4.90 -16.77 -45.09
CA THR A 7 4.25 -15.63 -44.42
C THR A 7 3.29 -16.12 -43.33
N LEU A 8 2.48 -17.15 -43.61
CA LEU A 8 1.54 -17.69 -42.63
C LEU A 8 2.25 -18.41 -41.46
N SER A 9 3.30 -19.21 -41.74
CA SER A 9 4.05 -19.93 -40.71
C SER A 9 4.83 -18.98 -39.80
N THR A 10 5.49 -17.97 -40.36
CA THR A 10 6.24 -16.98 -39.57
C THR A 10 5.31 -16.05 -38.78
N ASN A 11 4.16 -15.67 -39.34
CA ASN A 11 3.19 -14.86 -38.61
C ASN A 11 2.54 -15.63 -37.45
N LEU A 12 2.34 -16.95 -37.60
CA LEU A 12 1.86 -17.81 -36.51
C LEU A 12 2.87 -17.84 -35.35
N LEU A 13 4.17 -18.00 -35.67
CA LEU A 13 5.23 -17.99 -34.67
C LEU A 13 5.38 -16.61 -34.00
N ARG A 14 5.29 -15.51 -34.75
CA ARG A 14 5.28 -14.14 -34.18
C ARG A 14 4.11 -13.95 -33.22
N THR A 15 2.92 -14.40 -33.59
CA THR A 15 1.72 -14.34 -32.73
C THR A 15 1.94 -15.11 -31.42
N TYR A 16 2.56 -16.30 -31.49
CA TYR A 16 2.91 -17.09 -30.31
C TYR A 16 3.96 -16.40 -29.42
N ILE A 17 4.98 -15.76 -30.00
CA ILE A 17 5.99 -15.01 -29.24
C ILE A 17 5.36 -13.80 -28.55
N ILE A 18 4.49 -13.06 -29.23
CA ILE A 18 3.73 -11.95 -28.63
C ILE A 18 2.87 -12.46 -27.47
N TYR A 19 2.25 -13.63 -27.61
CA TYR A 19 1.51 -14.27 -26.52
C TYR A 19 2.39 -14.54 -25.29
N ARG A 20 3.61 -15.07 -25.50
CA ARG A 20 4.57 -15.31 -24.41
C ARG A 20 5.01 -14.00 -23.76
N PHE A 21 5.34 -12.97 -24.55
CA PHE A 21 5.66 -11.63 -24.05
C PHE A 21 4.55 -11.03 -23.19
N MET A 22 3.28 -11.13 -23.61
CA MET A 22 2.17 -10.59 -22.82
C MET A 22 2.07 -11.25 -21.45
N ARG A 23 2.29 -12.57 -21.36
CA ARG A 23 2.29 -13.30 -20.08
C ARG A 23 3.48 -12.97 -19.18
N LEU A 24 4.58 -12.45 -19.71
CA LEU A 24 5.71 -11.99 -18.91
C LEU A 24 5.39 -10.68 -18.17
N PHE A 25 4.60 -9.79 -18.77
CA PHE A 25 4.29 -8.47 -18.23
C PHE A 25 2.94 -8.39 -17.51
N PHE A 26 1.93 -9.15 -17.98
CA PHE A 26 0.60 -9.21 -17.41
C PHE A 26 0.42 -10.55 -16.69
N TRP A 27 0.51 -10.47 -15.37
CA TRP A 27 0.66 -11.62 -14.48
C TRP A 27 -0.64 -12.18 -13.93
N THR A 28 -1.70 -11.37 -13.91
CA THR A 28 -2.98 -11.69 -13.27
C THR A 28 -3.96 -12.37 -14.23
N ASP A 29 -4.88 -13.13 -13.64
CA ASP A 29 -5.86 -13.94 -14.33
C ASP A 29 -6.66 -13.14 -15.37
N ILE A 30 -6.72 -13.71 -16.56
CA ILE A 30 -7.43 -13.17 -17.72
C ILE A 30 -8.93 -13.18 -17.41
N GLU A 31 -9.59 -12.02 -17.45
CA GLU A 31 -11.04 -11.89 -17.23
C GLU A 31 -11.84 -12.82 -18.16
N GLU A 32 -11.44 -12.94 -19.43
CA GLU A 32 -12.12 -13.79 -20.41
C GLU A 32 -11.16 -14.46 -21.43
N LYS A 33 -10.76 -15.71 -21.16
CA LYS A 33 -9.89 -16.52 -22.06
C LYS A 33 -10.41 -16.67 -23.50
N LYS A 34 -11.72 -16.50 -23.73
CA LYS A 34 -12.33 -16.53 -25.06
C LYS A 34 -12.07 -15.23 -25.84
N LYS A 35 -12.18 -14.07 -25.20
CA LYS A 35 -11.88 -12.77 -25.81
C LYS A 35 -10.40 -12.64 -26.17
N GLU A 36 -9.51 -13.08 -25.28
CA GLU A 36 -8.07 -13.12 -25.53
C GLU A 36 -7.73 -13.93 -26.79
N ARG A 37 -8.21 -15.18 -26.88
CA ARG A 37 -7.99 -16.03 -28.06
C ARG A 37 -8.55 -15.39 -29.33
N ALA A 38 -9.72 -14.77 -29.25
CA ALA A 38 -10.30 -14.04 -30.38
C ALA A 38 -9.41 -12.87 -30.83
N CYS A 39 -8.82 -12.12 -29.89
CA CYS A 39 -7.89 -11.03 -30.20
C CYS A 39 -6.59 -11.50 -30.86
N TYR A 40 -6.01 -12.62 -30.44
CA TYR A 40 -4.84 -13.20 -31.10
C TYR A 40 -5.15 -13.75 -32.50
N VAL A 41 -6.32 -14.37 -32.68
CA VAL A 41 -6.79 -14.81 -34.00
C VAL A 41 -7.03 -13.60 -34.91
N LEU A 42 -7.66 -12.54 -34.38
CA LEU A 42 -7.86 -11.29 -35.09
C LEU A 42 -6.53 -10.63 -35.49
N PHE A 43 -5.56 -10.60 -34.57
CA PHE A 43 -4.20 -10.13 -34.83
C PHE A 43 -3.57 -10.88 -36.01
N PHE A 44 -3.58 -12.22 -35.97
CA PHE A 44 -3.02 -13.06 -37.03
C PHE A 44 -3.69 -12.83 -38.40
N VAL A 45 -5.03 -12.80 -38.43
CA VAL A 45 -5.79 -12.64 -39.68
C VAL A 45 -5.60 -11.26 -40.28
N LEU A 46 -5.69 -10.19 -39.46
CA LEU A 46 -5.61 -8.82 -39.95
C LEU A 46 -4.18 -8.45 -40.37
N THR A 47 -3.16 -8.89 -39.63
CA THR A 47 -1.76 -8.64 -40.02
C THR A 47 -1.40 -9.34 -41.33
N ALA A 48 -1.83 -10.60 -41.51
CA ALA A 48 -1.65 -11.32 -42.77
C ALA A 48 -2.43 -10.67 -43.92
N GLY A 49 -3.68 -10.28 -43.67
CA GLY A 49 -4.56 -9.65 -44.67
C GLY A 49 -4.05 -8.28 -45.14
N VAL A 50 -3.64 -7.42 -44.21
CA VAL A 50 -3.12 -6.08 -44.55
C VAL A 50 -1.81 -6.18 -45.32
N HIS A 51 -0.92 -7.12 -44.94
CA HIS A 51 0.33 -7.34 -45.64
C HIS A 51 0.12 -7.81 -47.09
N LEU A 52 -0.89 -8.66 -47.34
CA LEU A 52 -1.22 -9.18 -48.67
C LEU A 52 -1.97 -8.18 -49.56
N ILE A 53 -2.80 -7.30 -48.98
CA ILE A 53 -3.71 -6.43 -49.75
C ILE A 53 -3.09 -5.05 -50.02
N PHE A 54 -2.49 -4.42 -49.01
CA PHE A 54 -2.15 -2.99 -49.11
C PHE A 54 -0.73 -2.72 -49.62
N CYS A 55 0.19 -3.70 -49.54
CA CYS A 55 1.62 -3.59 -49.94
C CYS A 55 2.35 -2.31 -49.50
N SER A 56 1.77 -1.50 -48.60
CA SER A 56 2.32 -0.24 -48.14
C SER A 56 2.94 -0.42 -46.74
N PRO A 57 4.23 -0.11 -46.55
CA PRO A 57 4.91 -0.27 -45.26
C PRO A 57 4.25 0.52 -44.12
N GLY A 58 3.85 1.78 -44.36
CA GLY A 58 3.25 2.64 -43.33
C GLY A 58 1.94 2.11 -42.73
N MET A 59 1.03 1.59 -43.56
CA MET A 59 -0.22 0.99 -43.08
C MET A 59 0.05 -0.29 -42.26
N SER A 60 1.10 -1.03 -42.60
CA SER A 60 1.49 -2.24 -41.87
C SER A 60 2.01 -1.91 -40.48
N VAL A 61 2.76 -0.82 -40.33
CA VAL A 61 3.26 -0.31 -39.03
C VAL A 61 2.09 0.09 -38.12
N ILE A 62 1.20 0.95 -38.62
CA ILE A 62 0.05 1.44 -37.85
C ILE A 62 -0.84 0.27 -37.42
N THR A 63 -1.13 -0.65 -38.34
CA THR A 63 -1.96 -1.83 -38.06
C THR A 63 -1.34 -2.71 -36.96
N ASN A 64 -0.03 -2.97 -37.00
CA ASN A 64 0.64 -3.78 -35.98
C ASN A 64 0.59 -3.12 -34.59
N ILE A 65 0.88 -1.82 -34.48
CA ILE A 65 0.84 -1.11 -33.19
C ILE A 65 -0.57 -1.14 -32.60
N VAL A 66 -1.59 -0.84 -33.40
CA VAL A 66 -3.00 -0.83 -32.95
C VAL A 66 -3.44 -2.21 -32.49
N LEU A 67 -3.10 -3.26 -33.24
CA LEU A 67 -3.50 -4.63 -32.88
C LEU A 67 -2.76 -5.16 -31.65
N ILE A 68 -1.47 -4.84 -31.47
CA ILE A 68 -0.74 -5.17 -30.22
C ILE A 68 -1.37 -4.44 -29.03
N PHE A 69 -1.74 -3.16 -29.20
CA PHE A 69 -2.43 -2.41 -28.15
C PHE A 69 -3.77 -3.05 -27.78
N LEU A 70 -4.59 -3.43 -28.77
CA LEU A 70 -5.85 -4.16 -28.57
C LEU A 70 -5.66 -5.44 -27.75
N ILE A 71 -4.57 -6.18 -27.97
CA ILE A 71 -4.22 -7.35 -27.16
C ILE A 71 -3.98 -6.93 -25.70
N THR A 72 -3.23 -5.85 -25.44
CA THR A 72 -2.98 -5.38 -24.06
C THR A 72 -4.24 -4.95 -23.32
N VAL A 73 -5.29 -4.53 -24.04
CA VAL A 73 -6.59 -4.17 -23.43
C VAL A 73 -7.24 -5.37 -22.74
N CYS A 74 -7.00 -6.59 -23.24
CA CYS A 74 -7.54 -7.83 -22.67
C CYS A 74 -6.95 -8.22 -21.31
N TYR A 75 -5.88 -7.55 -20.89
CA TYR A 75 -5.21 -7.81 -19.62
C TYR A 75 -5.52 -6.72 -18.60
N GLU A 76 -5.58 -7.06 -17.32
CA GLU A 76 -5.71 -6.08 -16.25
C GLU A 76 -4.40 -5.28 -16.07
N GLY A 77 -4.52 -3.97 -15.88
CA GLY A 77 -3.36 -3.12 -15.62
C GLY A 77 -3.60 -1.64 -15.97
N ALA A 78 -2.78 -0.78 -15.39
CA ALA A 78 -2.83 0.66 -15.66
C ALA A 78 -2.53 0.97 -17.13
N LEU A 79 -3.19 2.00 -17.68
CA LEU A 79 -3.00 2.46 -19.07
C LEU A 79 -1.51 2.68 -19.42
N LYS A 80 -0.73 3.23 -18.49
CA LYS A 80 0.71 3.47 -18.66
C LYS A 80 1.51 2.17 -18.90
N LYS A 81 1.14 1.08 -18.21
CA LYS A 81 1.75 -0.24 -18.37
C LYS A 81 1.36 -0.87 -19.71
N LYS A 82 0.10 -0.70 -20.15
CA LYS A 82 -0.38 -1.17 -21.46
C LYS A 82 0.34 -0.51 -22.63
N ILE A 83 0.50 0.81 -22.58
CA ILE A 83 1.25 1.57 -23.60
C ILE A 83 2.73 1.12 -23.61
N PHE A 84 3.34 0.95 -22.43
CA PHE A 84 4.72 0.48 -22.28
C PHE A 84 4.97 -0.87 -22.96
N VAL A 85 4.16 -1.89 -22.63
CA VAL A 85 4.33 -3.23 -23.20
C VAL A 85 4.13 -3.22 -24.71
N THR A 86 3.16 -2.44 -25.21
CA THR A 86 2.89 -2.31 -26.65
C THR A 86 4.11 -1.78 -27.41
N LEU A 87 4.68 -0.66 -26.95
CA LEU A 87 5.83 -0.03 -27.61
C LEU A 87 7.08 -0.91 -27.52
N LEU A 88 7.27 -1.59 -26.39
CA LEU A 88 8.40 -2.49 -26.19
C LEU A 88 8.35 -3.71 -27.12
N VAL A 89 7.18 -4.36 -27.22
CA VAL A 89 6.99 -5.52 -28.10
C VAL A 89 7.16 -5.12 -29.56
N TYR A 90 6.58 -3.99 -29.96
CA TYR A 90 6.70 -3.50 -31.32
C TYR A 90 8.13 -3.09 -31.68
N GLY A 91 8.82 -2.34 -30.80
CA GLY A 91 10.22 -1.94 -31.01
C GLY A 91 11.16 -3.13 -31.14
N THR A 92 11.00 -4.15 -30.28
CA THR A 92 11.79 -5.40 -30.38
C THR A 92 11.55 -6.10 -31.72
N ASN A 93 10.29 -6.18 -32.17
CA ASN A 93 9.93 -6.76 -33.46
C ASN A 93 10.54 -6.00 -34.64
N MET A 94 10.46 -4.66 -34.62
CA MET A 94 11.02 -3.80 -35.66
C MET A 94 12.56 -3.88 -35.71
N GLY A 95 13.24 -3.86 -34.56
CA GLY A 95 14.70 -4.03 -34.50
C GLY A 95 15.16 -5.40 -35.01
N CYS A 96 14.47 -6.48 -34.66
CA CYS A 96 14.74 -7.82 -35.21
C CYS A 96 14.53 -7.87 -36.73
N ASP A 97 13.47 -7.25 -37.24
CA ASP A 97 13.18 -7.21 -38.68
C ASP A 97 14.27 -6.43 -39.44
N LEU A 98 14.75 -5.31 -38.89
CA LEU A 98 15.81 -4.50 -39.49
C LEU A 98 17.14 -5.28 -39.57
N VAL A 99 17.53 -5.95 -38.49
CA VAL A 99 18.74 -6.78 -38.46
C VAL A 99 18.62 -7.95 -39.44
N ALA A 100 17.51 -8.67 -39.43
CA ALA A 100 17.31 -9.83 -40.30
C ALA A 100 17.34 -9.48 -41.80
N VAL A 101 16.66 -8.39 -42.19
CA VAL A 101 16.58 -7.97 -43.60
C VAL A 101 17.94 -7.47 -44.11
N HIS A 102 18.67 -6.68 -43.31
CA HIS A 102 19.95 -6.12 -43.73
C HIS A 102 21.14 -7.08 -43.63
N LEU A 103 21.07 -8.11 -42.79
CA LEU A 103 22.09 -9.15 -42.71
C LEU A 103 22.10 -10.10 -43.93
N LEU A 104 20.95 -10.28 -44.58
CA LEU A 104 20.76 -11.28 -45.64
C LEU A 104 20.76 -10.72 -47.06
N THR A 105 20.67 -9.40 -47.23
CA THR A 105 20.45 -8.77 -48.54
C THR A 105 21.69 -8.70 -49.44
N ASP A 106 22.80 -9.36 -49.10
CA ASP A 106 23.93 -9.62 -50.01
C ASP A 106 23.64 -10.74 -51.02
N TYR A 107 22.68 -11.62 -50.74
CA TYR A 107 22.26 -12.64 -51.71
C TYR A 107 21.13 -12.07 -52.58
N SER A 108 21.50 -11.73 -53.82
CA SER A 108 20.68 -11.42 -55.00
C SER A 108 19.16 -11.31 -54.85
N ILE A 109 18.64 -10.20 -55.40
CA ILE A 109 17.26 -9.79 -55.76
C ILE A 109 16.42 -10.93 -56.37
N THR A 110 16.15 -11.97 -55.61
CA THR A 110 15.29 -13.09 -55.95
C THR A 110 14.44 -13.37 -54.72
N GLY A 111 13.13 -13.44 -54.88
CA GLY A 111 12.14 -13.42 -53.79
C GLY A 111 12.27 -14.49 -52.69
N LYS A 112 13.24 -15.41 -52.78
CA LYS A 112 13.54 -16.43 -51.76
C LYS A 112 14.30 -15.90 -50.54
N VAL A 113 15.01 -14.77 -50.66
CA VAL A 113 15.83 -14.23 -49.55
C VAL A 113 14.99 -13.49 -48.50
N GLY A 114 13.88 -12.87 -48.91
CA GLY A 114 12.91 -12.28 -47.97
C GLY A 114 12.21 -13.33 -47.09
N GLU A 115 12.03 -14.55 -47.60
CA GLU A 115 11.48 -15.68 -46.85
C GLU A 115 12.44 -16.15 -45.77
N CYS A 116 13.74 -16.23 -46.06
CA CYS A 116 14.78 -16.54 -45.07
C CYS A 116 14.89 -15.45 -43.99
N ALA A 117 14.75 -14.17 -44.38
CA ALA A 117 14.75 -13.06 -43.44
C ALA A 117 13.62 -13.18 -42.42
N ALA A 118 12.42 -13.57 -42.85
CA ALA A 118 11.28 -13.73 -41.95
C ALA A 118 11.53 -14.80 -40.86
N TYR A 119 12.17 -15.92 -41.21
CA TYR A 119 12.55 -16.95 -40.22
C TYR A 119 13.67 -16.49 -39.28
N ILE A 120 14.63 -15.71 -39.78
CA ILE A 120 15.70 -15.15 -38.95
C ILE A 120 15.14 -14.10 -37.98
N THR A 121 14.18 -13.26 -38.39
CA THR A 121 13.47 -12.38 -37.45
C THR A 121 12.82 -13.19 -36.33
N VAL A 122 12.10 -14.27 -36.68
CA VAL A 122 11.41 -15.11 -35.69
C VAL A 122 12.41 -15.74 -34.72
N LEU A 123 13.58 -16.17 -35.20
CA LEU A 123 14.64 -16.73 -34.37
C LEU A 123 15.23 -15.67 -33.43
N LEU A 124 15.50 -14.46 -33.91
CA LEU A 124 15.98 -13.34 -33.08
C LEU A 124 14.94 -12.96 -32.02
N LEU A 125 13.66 -12.90 -32.39
CA LEU A 125 12.56 -12.67 -31.46
C LEU A 125 12.46 -13.73 -30.37
N LEU A 126 12.65 -15.01 -30.72
CA LEU A 126 12.65 -16.10 -29.77
C LEU A 126 13.83 -16.01 -28.79
N ILE A 127 15.01 -15.59 -29.26
CA ILE A 127 16.17 -15.32 -28.41
C ILE A 127 15.88 -14.17 -27.45
N CYS A 128 15.33 -13.06 -27.95
CA CYS A 128 14.92 -11.91 -27.12
C CYS A 128 13.92 -12.34 -26.04
N ASP A 129 12.90 -13.11 -26.40
CA ASP A 129 11.88 -13.62 -25.49
C ASP A 129 12.47 -14.53 -24.39
N VAL A 130 13.37 -15.46 -24.73
CA VAL A 130 14.06 -16.32 -23.75
C VAL A 130 14.95 -15.51 -22.78
N ILE A 131 15.62 -14.47 -23.28
CA ILE A 131 16.45 -13.59 -22.45
C ILE A 131 15.55 -12.76 -21.51
N SER A 132 14.49 -12.14 -22.05
CA SER A 132 13.52 -11.38 -21.27
C SER A 132 12.88 -12.24 -20.18
N GLU A 133 12.50 -13.49 -20.49
CA GLU A 133 11.94 -14.41 -19.50
C GLU A 133 12.94 -14.71 -18.36
N LYS A 134 14.20 -15.02 -18.67
CA LYS A 134 15.21 -15.31 -17.63
C LYS A 134 15.49 -14.12 -16.71
N ILE A 135 15.44 -12.90 -17.24
CA ILE A 135 15.66 -11.67 -16.47
C ILE A 135 14.43 -11.37 -15.61
N LEU A 136 13.22 -11.36 -16.18
CA LEU A 136 12.00 -11.01 -15.46
C LEU A 136 11.55 -12.06 -14.41
N ILE A 137 11.81 -13.36 -14.63
CA ILE A 137 11.50 -14.41 -13.64
C ILE A 137 12.33 -14.25 -12.35
N LYS A 138 13.47 -13.54 -12.38
CA LYS A 138 14.28 -13.36 -11.17
C LYS A 138 13.64 -12.40 -10.17
N ASN A 139 12.75 -11.51 -10.63
CA ASN A 139 12.20 -10.41 -9.84
C ASN A 139 10.68 -10.46 -9.65
N LYS A 140 10.11 -11.66 -9.80
CA LYS A 140 8.73 -12.03 -9.50
C LYS A 140 8.22 -11.47 -8.16
N GLY A 141 7.33 -10.47 -8.21
CA GLY A 141 6.58 -9.95 -7.06
C GLY A 141 6.74 -8.44 -6.87
N GLU A 142 5.60 -7.73 -6.94
CA GLU A 142 5.34 -6.33 -6.57
C GLU A 142 5.48 -5.23 -7.65
N ASP A 143 4.32 -4.69 -8.03
CA ASP A 143 4.04 -3.79 -9.16
C ASP A 143 4.23 -2.30 -8.79
N LYS A 144 5.31 -1.95 -8.08
CA LYS A 144 5.59 -0.57 -7.59
C LYS A 144 6.77 0.11 -8.29
N THR A 145 7.03 -0.14 -9.56
CA THR A 145 8.18 0.45 -10.26
C THR A 145 7.87 1.80 -10.90
N PRO A 146 8.85 2.72 -11.04
CA PRO A 146 8.68 3.96 -11.79
C PRO A 146 8.74 3.70 -13.31
N HIS A 147 7.61 3.30 -13.88
CA HIS A 147 7.48 2.94 -15.30
C HIS A 147 7.73 4.12 -16.27
N GLY A 148 7.66 5.37 -15.80
CA GLY A 148 7.65 6.56 -16.65
C GLY A 148 8.98 6.91 -17.32
N MET A 149 10.12 6.75 -16.63
CA MET A 149 11.44 7.09 -17.20
C MET A 149 11.88 6.05 -18.23
N ILE A 150 11.62 4.77 -17.97
CA ILE A 150 11.95 3.67 -18.90
C ILE A 150 11.07 3.76 -20.15
N LEU A 151 9.79 4.13 -19.99
CA LEU A 151 8.89 4.38 -21.11
C LEU A 151 9.39 5.50 -22.03
N ALA A 152 9.91 6.60 -21.47
CA ALA A 152 10.45 7.70 -22.26
C ALA A 152 11.70 7.29 -23.07
N VAL A 153 12.60 6.52 -22.46
CA VAL A 153 13.83 6.04 -23.13
C VAL A 153 13.51 5.04 -24.24
N ILE A 154 12.64 4.06 -23.99
CA ILE A 154 12.25 3.08 -25.03
C ILE A 154 11.48 3.75 -26.17
N SER A 155 10.59 4.69 -25.85
CA SER A 155 9.86 5.46 -26.88
C SER A 155 10.80 6.31 -27.73
N ALA A 156 11.84 6.92 -27.12
CA ALA A 156 12.85 7.68 -27.84
C ALA A 156 13.71 6.80 -28.76
N LEU A 157 14.04 5.57 -28.32
CA LEU A 157 14.78 4.60 -29.14
C LEU A 157 13.95 4.10 -30.33
N CYS A 158 12.68 3.76 -30.11
CA CYS A 158 11.77 3.36 -31.18
C CYS A 158 11.56 4.49 -32.20
N LEU A 159 11.49 5.75 -31.73
CA LEU A 159 11.35 6.92 -32.59
C LEU A 159 12.63 7.19 -33.39
N ALA A 160 13.81 7.01 -32.77
CA ALA A 160 15.10 7.12 -33.46
C ALA A 160 15.27 6.05 -34.55
N GLU A 161 14.85 4.80 -34.28
CA GLU A 161 14.83 3.74 -35.30
C GLU A 161 13.92 4.08 -36.48
N LEU A 162 12.72 4.61 -36.22
CA LEU A 162 11.75 4.95 -37.26
C LEU A 162 12.27 6.10 -38.16
N LEU A 163 12.90 7.11 -37.57
CA LEU A 163 13.52 8.23 -38.30
C LEU A 163 14.72 7.79 -39.16
N ILE A 164 15.46 6.76 -38.74
CA ILE A 164 16.63 6.25 -39.47
C ILE A 164 16.20 5.38 -40.67
N VAL A 165 15.13 4.61 -40.52
CA VAL A 165 14.52 3.88 -41.64
C VAL A 165 14.00 4.85 -42.72
N GLU A 166 13.48 6.01 -42.31
CA GLU A 166 13.01 7.06 -43.23
C GLU A 166 14.14 7.75 -44.02
N GLN A 167 15.36 7.80 -43.48
CA GLN A 167 16.48 8.52 -44.12
C GLN A 167 17.17 7.74 -45.26
N GLU A 168 16.70 6.55 -45.61
CA GLU A 168 17.28 5.68 -46.66
C GLU A 168 18.83 5.72 -46.69
N LEU A 169 19.47 5.43 -45.54
CA LEU A 169 20.92 5.38 -45.49
C LEU A 169 21.44 4.37 -46.54
N LYS A 170 22.14 4.86 -47.56
CA LYS A 170 22.69 4.01 -48.64
C LYS A 170 23.73 3.00 -48.14
N ASN A 171 24.32 3.23 -46.95
CA ASN A 171 25.37 2.39 -46.41
C ASN A 171 24.82 1.31 -45.46
N ARG A 172 24.72 0.08 -45.97
CA ARG A 172 24.12 -1.08 -45.28
C ARG A 172 24.86 -1.51 -44.02
N ILE A 173 26.19 -1.40 -44.02
CA ILE A 173 27.02 -1.77 -42.86
C ILE A 173 26.66 -0.86 -41.67
N LEU A 174 26.45 0.43 -41.92
CA LEU A 174 26.02 1.39 -40.90
C LEU A 174 24.63 1.07 -40.36
N LEU A 175 23.68 0.64 -41.22
CA LEU A 175 22.34 0.24 -40.79
C LEU A 175 22.34 -1.01 -39.90
N VAL A 176 23.12 -2.05 -40.26
CA VAL A 176 23.26 -3.27 -39.44
C VAL A 176 23.92 -2.96 -38.11
N LEU A 177 25.01 -2.19 -38.10
CA LEU A 177 25.68 -1.76 -36.88
C LEU A 177 24.73 -0.96 -35.97
N PHE A 178 23.87 -0.13 -36.57
CA PHE A 178 22.88 0.62 -35.81
C PHE A 178 21.79 -0.28 -35.21
N GLY A 179 21.22 -1.22 -35.97
CA GLY A 179 20.23 -2.17 -35.44
C GLY A 179 20.80 -3.04 -34.31
N CYS A 180 22.05 -3.50 -34.45
CA CYS A 180 22.77 -4.19 -33.38
C CYS A 180 22.99 -3.30 -32.15
N CYS A 181 23.30 -2.02 -32.36
CA CYS A 181 23.45 -1.05 -31.28
C CYS A 181 22.12 -0.85 -30.54
N VAL A 182 20.99 -0.71 -31.24
CA VAL A 182 19.69 -0.55 -30.59
C VAL A 182 19.28 -1.81 -29.83
N LEU A 183 19.46 -3.00 -30.40
CA LEU A 183 19.24 -4.26 -29.68
C LEU A 183 20.10 -4.34 -28.40
N ALA A 184 21.37 -3.95 -28.48
CA ALA A 184 22.25 -3.90 -27.31
C ALA A 184 21.74 -2.90 -26.25
N VAL A 185 21.23 -1.73 -26.67
CA VAL A 185 20.64 -0.74 -25.76
C VAL A 185 19.34 -1.27 -25.14
N VAL A 186 18.47 -1.94 -25.89
CA VAL A 186 17.24 -2.55 -25.37
C VAL A 186 17.57 -3.62 -24.32
N LEU A 187 18.54 -4.50 -24.60
CA LEU A 187 19.02 -5.49 -23.63
C LEU A 187 19.65 -4.85 -22.39
N LEU A 188 20.42 -3.77 -22.58
CA LEU A 188 20.98 -2.99 -21.47
C LEU A 188 19.89 -2.37 -20.61
N ILE A 189 18.81 -1.85 -21.20
CA ILE A 189 17.66 -1.31 -20.46
C ILE A 189 16.98 -2.40 -19.64
N PHE A 190 16.78 -3.61 -20.19
CA PHE A 190 16.26 -4.73 -19.43
C PHE A 190 17.14 -5.09 -18.23
N TYR A 191 18.46 -5.13 -18.43
CA TYR A 191 19.41 -5.37 -17.34
C TYR A 191 19.35 -4.28 -16.27
N LEU A 192 19.37 -2.99 -16.67
CA LEU A 192 19.28 -1.86 -15.74
C LEU A 192 17.94 -1.84 -14.99
N TYR A 193 16.85 -2.26 -15.64
CA TYR A 193 15.55 -2.38 -15.00
C TYR A 193 15.56 -3.43 -13.88
N ASP A 194 16.19 -4.59 -14.11
CA ASP A 194 16.35 -5.65 -13.11
C ASP A 194 17.16 -5.17 -11.90
N VAL A 195 18.26 -4.45 -12.15
CA VAL A 195 19.09 -3.84 -11.11
C VAL A 195 18.30 -2.80 -10.31
N LEU A 196 17.54 -1.94 -11.00
CA LEU A 196 16.73 -0.89 -10.38
C LEU A 196 15.65 -1.47 -9.47
N ILE A 197 14.91 -2.50 -9.95
CA ILE A 197 13.91 -3.20 -9.13
C ILE A 197 14.56 -3.80 -7.88
N SER A 198 15.68 -4.50 -8.06
CA SER A 198 16.39 -5.14 -6.97
C SER A 198 16.86 -4.12 -5.92
N ALA A 199 17.33 -2.95 -6.38
CA ALA A 199 17.71 -1.85 -5.50
C ALA A 199 16.51 -1.25 -4.75
N TYR A 200 15.38 -1.04 -5.43
CA TYR A 200 14.15 -0.56 -4.80
C TYR A 200 13.63 -1.51 -3.72
N LYS A 201 13.60 -2.83 -4.01
CA LYS A 201 13.20 -3.85 -3.03
C LYS A 201 14.08 -3.79 -1.78
N LYS A 202 15.39 -3.69 -1.97
CA LYS A 202 16.35 -3.59 -0.87
C LYS A 202 16.14 -2.33 -0.02
N LEU A 203 15.83 -1.20 -0.64
CA LEU A 203 15.52 0.05 0.07
C LEU A 203 14.21 -0.05 0.86
N GLU A 204 13.17 -0.68 0.30
CA GLU A 204 11.89 -0.89 1.00
C GLU A 204 12.07 -1.82 2.21
N GLU A 205 12.82 -2.91 2.05
CA GLU A 205 13.16 -3.83 3.14
C GLU A 205 13.96 -3.14 4.25
N GLN A 206 14.96 -2.32 3.89
CA GLN A 206 15.73 -1.51 4.85
C GLN A 206 14.83 -0.53 5.63
N SER A 207 13.95 0.20 4.94
CA SER A 207 13.04 1.14 5.60
C SER A 207 12.07 0.42 6.55
N LEU A 208 11.60 -0.77 6.19
CA LEU A 208 10.74 -1.58 7.03
C LEU A 208 11.49 -2.08 8.27
N MET A 209 12.73 -2.51 8.10
CA MET A 209 13.61 -2.94 9.20
C MET A 209 13.93 -1.79 10.17
N GLU A 210 14.19 -0.58 9.67
CA GLU A 210 14.39 0.61 10.51
C GLU A 210 13.14 0.92 11.36
N LYS A 211 11.94 0.85 10.77
CA LYS A 211 10.69 1.03 11.51
C LYS A 211 10.51 -0.02 12.61
N GLN A 212 10.81 -1.29 12.31
CA GLN A 212 10.75 -2.36 13.30
C GLN A 212 11.74 -2.13 14.44
N MET A 213 12.95 -1.67 14.13
CA MET A 213 13.97 -1.35 15.13
C MET A 213 13.52 -0.22 16.07
N LEU A 214 12.88 0.83 15.53
CA LEU A 214 12.33 1.93 16.32
C LEU A 214 11.18 1.48 17.24
N ILE A 215 10.31 0.59 16.75
CA ILE A 215 9.24 0.01 17.58
C ILE A 215 9.86 -0.82 18.71
N TYR A 216 10.86 -1.63 18.40
CA TYR A 216 11.55 -2.47 19.37
C TYR A 216 12.28 -1.65 20.44
N SER A 217 12.95 -0.55 20.06
CA SER A 217 13.60 0.35 21.02
C SER A 217 12.60 0.97 21.97
N HIS A 218 11.44 1.42 21.47
CA HIS A 218 10.38 1.96 22.33
C HIS A 218 9.81 0.88 23.28
N GLN A 219 9.67 -0.37 22.82
CA GLN A 219 9.25 -1.48 23.69
C GLN A 219 10.26 -1.76 24.81
N LEU A 220 11.56 -1.70 24.50
CA LEU A 220 12.62 -1.84 25.50
C LEU A 220 12.58 -0.73 26.53
N ASP A 221 12.40 0.53 26.12
CA ASP A 221 12.31 1.66 27.05
C ASP A 221 11.12 1.51 28.02
N VAL A 222 9.95 1.10 27.51
CA VAL A 222 8.76 0.82 28.34
C VAL A 222 9.04 -0.33 29.33
N LEU A 223 9.73 -1.38 28.87
CA LEU A 223 10.09 -2.52 29.72
C LEU A 223 11.07 -2.11 30.82
N MET A 224 12.08 -1.30 30.51
CA MET A 224 13.02 -0.76 31.49
C MET A 224 12.32 0.12 32.53
N GLN A 225 11.43 1.01 32.11
CA GLN A 225 10.63 1.83 33.05
C GLN A 225 9.73 0.96 33.94
N SER A 226 9.16 -0.11 33.39
CA SER A 226 8.37 -1.06 34.17
C SER A 226 9.24 -1.79 35.21
N GLU A 227 10.46 -2.20 34.83
CA GLU A 227 11.40 -2.85 35.74
C GLU A 227 11.81 -1.90 36.89
N GLU A 228 12.07 -0.63 36.58
CA GLU A 228 12.36 0.39 37.60
C GLU A 228 11.21 0.56 38.58
N LYS A 229 9.96 0.60 38.10
CA LYS A 229 8.76 0.64 38.96
C LYS A 229 8.65 -0.59 39.86
N VAL A 230 8.88 -1.79 39.32
CA VAL A 230 8.88 -3.03 40.10
C VAL A 230 9.99 -3.03 41.17
N LYS A 231 11.17 -2.50 40.83
CA LYS A 231 12.28 -2.36 41.77
C LYS A 231 11.96 -1.38 42.89
N ALA A 232 11.35 -0.23 42.58
CA ALA A 232 10.88 0.74 43.56
C ALA A 232 9.83 0.12 44.50
N LEU A 233 8.80 -0.53 43.94
CA LEU A 233 7.77 -1.22 44.74
C LEU A 233 8.36 -2.25 45.71
N ARG A 234 9.31 -3.07 45.23
CA ARG A 234 9.99 -4.07 46.07
C ARG A 234 10.83 -3.43 47.18
N HIS A 235 11.45 -2.28 46.91
CA HIS A 235 12.19 -1.52 47.92
C HIS A 235 11.24 -1.00 49.00
N ASP A 236 10.12 -0.40 48.61
CA ASP A 236 9.14 0.14 49.56
C ASP A 236 8.50 -0.98 50.39
N MET A 237 8.14 -2.10 49.77
CA MET A 237 7.67 -3.29 50.48
C MET A 237 8.68 -3.81 51.51
N LYS A 238 9.97 -3.83 51.17
CA LYS A 238 11.03 -4.24 52.11
C LYS A 238 11.07 -3.31 53.33
N ASN A 239 10.88 -2.01 53.14
CA ASN A 239 10.85 -1.04 54.24
C ASN A 239 9.63 -1.25 55.13
N HIS A 240 8.43 -1.37 54.55
CA HIS A 240 7.20 -1.64 55.31
C HIS A 240 7.29 -2.95 56.12
N LEU A 241 7.84 -4.01 55.53
CA LEU A 241 8.06 -5.28 56.24
C LEU A 241 9.08 -5.15 57.38
N GLY A 242 10.13 -4.33 57.20
CA GLY A 242 11.11 -4.04 58.24
C GLY A 242 10.50 -3.29 59.43
N GLU A 243 9.64 -2.31 59.16
CA GLU A 243 8.95 -1.53 60.18
C GLU A 243 7.95 -2.39 60.98
N LEU A 244 7.19 -3.25 60.29
CA LEU A 244 6.33 -4.25 60.92
C LEU A 244 7.13 -5.22 61.82
N ALA A 245 8.30 -5.67 61.38
CA ALA A 245 9.15 -6.55 62.18
C ALA A 245 9.65 -5.87 63.47
N LEU A 246 9.98 -4.58 63.41
CA LEU A 246 10.36 -3.79 64.59
C LEU A 246 9.19 -3.63 65.56
N MET A 247 8.00 -3.27 65.06
CA MET A 247 6.80 -3.11 65.89
C MET A 247 6.38 -4.44 66.55
N ALA A 248 6.50 -5.56 65.83
CA ALA A 248 6.25 -6.90 66.36
C ALA A 248 7.19 -7.27 67.51
N GLY A 249 8.48 -6.90 67.42
CA GLY A 249 9.46 -7.09 68.49
C GLY A 249 9.12 -6.34 69.78
N ASN A 250 8.41 -5.22 69.68
CA ASN A 250 7.99 -4.38 70.80
C ASN A 250 6.64 -4.82 71.43
N GLN A 251 6.02 -5.91 70.95
CA GLN A 251 4.72 -6.44 71.40
C GLN A 251 3.53 -5.45 71.30
N ASN A 252 3.63 -4.42 70.47
CA ASN A 252 2.61 -3.37 70.38
C ASN A 252 1.54 -3.68 69.31
N ASN A 253 0.64 -4.61 69.64
CA ASN A 253 -0.34 -5.15 68.68
C ASN A 253 -1.32 -4.10 68.11
N GLU A 254 -1.65 -3.05 68.86
CA GLU A 254 -2.53 -1.96 68.40
C GLU A 254 -1.87 -1.14 67.26
N GLU A 255 -0.57 -0.85 67.40
CA GLU A 255 0.19 -0.05 66.44
C GLU A 255 0.43 -0.80 65.13
N ILE A 256 0.72 -2.10 65.21
CA ILE A 256 0.83 -3.00 64.05
C ILE A 256 -0.50 -3.04 63.28
N ARG A 257 -1.62 -3.16 64.00
CA ARG A 257 -2.94 -3.27 63.39
C ARG A 257 -3.33 -1.99 62.67
N LYS A 258 -2.99 -0.83 63.25
CA LYS A 258 -3.17 0.47 62.61
C LYS A 258 -2.27 0.64 61.38
N TYR A 259 -0.99 0.28 61.47
CA TYR A 259 -0.06 0.39 60.34
C TYR A 259 -0.45 -0.50 59.16
N ILE A 260 -0.93 -1.74 59.42
CA ILE A 260 -1.46 -2.63 58.37
C ILE A 260 -2.71 -2.03 57.72
N GLN A 261 -3.58 -1.38 58.50
CA GLN A 261 -4.76 -0.71 57.97
C GLN A 261 -4.38 0.48 57.08
N ASP A 262 -3.47 1.34 57.54
CA ASP A 262 -2.97 2.48 56.77
C ASP A 262 -2.25 2.03 55.48
N MET A 263 -1.47 0.94 55.54
CA MET A 263 -0.85 0.31 54.37
C MET A 263 -1.89 -0.28 53.41
N GLY A 264 -2.95 -0.90 53.94
CA GLY A 264 -4.08 -1.42 53.17
C GLY A 264 -4.87 -0.30 52.46
N GLU A 265 -5.08 0.84 53.12
CA GLU A 265 -5.70 2.03 52.54
C GLU A 265 -4.82 2.69 51.48
N TYR A 266 -3.49 2.70 51.66
CA TYR A 266 -2.54 3.17 50.65
C TYR A 266 -2.46 2.26 49.42
N MET A 267 -2.57 0.94 49.63
CA MET A 267 -2.56 -0.07 48.56
C MET A 267 -3.91 -0.24 47.87
N GLN A 268 -5.03 0.09 48.53
CA GLN A 268 -6.31 0.28 47.87
C GLN A 268 -6.20 1.52 46.98
N ASN A 269 -6.08 1.29 45.67
CA ASN A 269 -6.28 2.32 44.66
C ASN A 269 -7.58 3.06 44.97
N GLN A 270 -7.50 4.31 45.44
CA GLN A 270 -8.62 5.24 45.50
C GLN A 270 -9.18 5.61 44.09
N SER A 271 -8.77 4.87 43.05
CA SER A 271 -8.85 5.23 41.64
C SER A 271 -9.32 4.11 40.70
N GLU A 272 -9.82 2.98 41.20
CA GLU A 272 -10.64 2.09 40.36
C GLU A 272 -12.03 2.72 40.21
N LEU A 273 -12.14 3.62 39.23
CA LEU A 273 -13.38 4.25 38.80
C LEU A 273 -14.23 3.26 37.99
N VAL A 274 -13.60 2.43 37.16
CA VAL A 274 -14.29 1.47 36.29
C VAL A 274 -13.73 0.06 36.50
N SER A 275 -14.64 -0.90 36.68
CA SER A 275 -14.36 -2.34 36.75
C SER A 275 -15.48 -3.09 36.01
N CYS A 276 -15.36 -3.17 34.68
CA CYS A 276 -16.32 -3.84 33.80
C CYS A 276 -15.89 -5.28 33.43
N GLY A 277 -14.71 -5.73 33.88
CA GLY A 277 -14.21 -7.09 33.68
C GLY A 277 -13.32 -7.26 32.44
N ASN A 278 -13.16 -6.21 31.63
CA ASN A 278 -12.18 -6.18 30.55
C ASN A 278 -10.94 -5.39 31.00
N LYS A 279 -9.86 -6.09 31.35
CA LYS A 279 -8.64 -5.48 31.93
C LYS A 279 -8.04 -4.34 31.10
N ASN A 280 -8.13 -4.42 29.78
CA ASN A 280 -7.58 -3.41 28.88
C ASN A 280 -8.43 -2.13 28.90
N LEU A 281 -9.76 -2.28 28.81
CA LEU A 281 -10.70 -1.16 28.92
C LEU A 281 -10.70 -0.55 30.31
N ASP A 282 -10.67 -1.39 31.36
CA ASP A 282 -10.62 -0.95 32.76
C ASP A 282 -9.37 -0.10 33.01
N SER A 283 -8.19 -0.59 32.60
CA SER A 283 -6.93 0.16 32.77
C SER A 283 -6.94 1.50 32.02
N LEU A 284 -7.47 1.51 30.79
CA LEU A 284 -7.55 2.70 29.96
C LEU A 284 -8.53 3.74 30.51
N LEU A 285 -9.74 3.32 30.89
CA LEU A 285 -10.76 4.22 31.44
C LEU A 285 -10.35 4.78 32.80
N ASN A 286 -9.74 3.97 33.67
CA ASN A 286 -9.22 4.45 34.94
C ASN A 286 -8.14 5.52 34.74
N TYR A 287 -7.26 5.36 33.75
CA TYR A 287 -6.27 6.37 33.39
C TYR A 287 -6.93 7.66 32.87
N LEU A 288 -7.85 7.56 31.90
CA LEU A 288 -8.47 8.73 31.25
C LEU A 288 -9.41 9.49 32.20
N LEU A 289 -10.28 8.78 32.93
CA LEU A 289 -11.18 9.39 33.92
C LEU A 289 -10.40 9.95 35.12
N GLY A 290 -9.29 9.30 35.50
CA GLY A 290 -8.37 9.83 36.51
C GLY A 290 -7.74 11.15 36.11
N GLN A 291 -7.41 11.35 34.83
CA GLN A 291 -6.97 12.65 34.31
C GLN A 291 -8.09 13.69 34.29
N ALA A 292 -9.28 13.30 33.84
CA ALA A 292 -10.45 14.18 33.81
C ALA A 292 -10.80 14.73 35.20
N LYS A 293 -10.86 13.86 36.22
CA LYS A 293 -11.16 14.25 37.61
C LYS A 293 -10.14 15.22 38.23
N LYS A 294 -8.91 15.28 37.70
CA LYS A 294 -7.90 16.25 38.16
C LYS A 294 -8.11 17.66 37.60
N LYS A 295 -8.77 17.77 36.44
CA LYS A 295 -8.91 19.03 35.67
C LYS A 295 -10.32 19.59 35.65
N LEU A 296 -11.32 18.72 35.79
CA LEU A 296 -12.74 19.01 35.64
C LEU A 296 -13.45 19.02 36.99
N ASN A 297 -14.53 19.79 37.08
CA ASN A 297 -15.30 19.90 38.32
C ASN A 297 -16.23 18.70 38.50
N HIS A 298 -16.81 18.20 37.40
CA HIS A 298 -17.76 17.11 37.43
C HIS A 298 -17.53 16.16 36.26
N VAL A 299 -17.38 14.87 36.56
CA VAL A 299 -17.12 13.80 35.59
C VAL A 299 -18.08 12.66 35.86
N GLU A 300 -19.00 12.45 34.93
CA GLU A 300 -19.97 11.35 34.94
C GLU A 300 -19.49 10.24 34.01
N TYR A 301 -19.77 9.00 34.35
CA TYR A 301 -19.48 7.87 33.47
C TYR A 301 -20.41 6.70 33.76
N GLU A 302 -20.78 5.98 32.71
CA GLU A 302 -21.49 4.72 32.79
C GLU A 302 -20.92 3.73 31.78
N VAL A 303 -20.51 2.56 32.27
CA VAL A 303 -19.82 1.55 31.45
C VAL A 303 -20.49 0.20 31.66
N ARG A 304 -21.13 -0.31 30.62
CA ARG A 304 -21.77 -1.64 30.60
C ARG A 304 -21.30 -2.43 29.39
N VAL A 305 -20.26 -3.23 29.60
CA VAL A 305 -19.67 -4.06 28.56
C VAL A 305 -19.34 -5.46 29.07
N PRO A 306 -19.30 -6.50 28.20
CA PRO A 306 -18.84 -7.82 28.60
C PRO A 306 -17.32 -7.84 28.81
N SER A 307 -16.84 -8.83 29.56
CA SER A 307 -15.41 -9.08 29.76
C SER A 307 -14.68 -9.39 28.45
N ASP A 308 -15.33 -10.14 27.55
CA ASP A 308 -14.79 -10.55 26.26
C ASP A 308 -15.27 -9.59 25.16
N LEU A 309 -14.40 -8.66 24.78
CA LEU A 309 -14.67 -7.63 23.79
C LEU A 309 -13.75 -7.84 22.59
N CYS A 310 -14.30 -8.08 21.40
CA CYS A 310 -13.56 -8.39 20.18
C CYS A 310 -12.97 -7.12 19.51
N ILE A 311 -12.27 -6.30 20.28
CA ILE A 311 -11.58 -5.08 19.81
C ILE A 311 -10.14 -5.08 20.30
N SER A 312 -9.20 -4.60 19.47
CA SER A 312 -7.81 -4.48 19.90
C SER A 312 -7.63 -3.36 20.93
N ALA A 313 -6.76 -3.58 21.92
CA ALA A 313 -6.45 -2.56 22.93
C ALA A 313 -5.88 -1.27 22.32
N PHE A 314 -5.15 -1.39 21.21
CA PHE A 314 -4.61 -0.23 20.49
C PHE A 314 -5.72 0.61 19.85
N ASP A 315 -6.67 -0.02 19.16
CA ASP A 315 -7.76 0.71 18.50
C ASP A 315 -8.68 1.38 19.53
N LEU A 316 -8.93 0.68 20.65
CA LEU A 316 -9.68 1.22 21.77
C LEU A 316 -8.99 2.45 22.38
N ASN A 317 -7.66 2.41 22.54
CA ASN A 317 -6.87 3.56 22.98
C ASN A 317 -6.92 4.73 21.99
N VAL A 318 -6.83 4.46 20.69
CA VAL A 318 -6.96 5.51 19.67
C VAL A 318 -8.34 6.16 19.73
N ILE A 319 -9.43 5.38 19.89
CA ILE A 319 -10.78 5.94 19.95
C ILE A 319 -10.99 6.70 21.26
N LEU A 320 -10.90 6.01 22.41
CA LEU A 320 -11.22 6.62 23.71
C LEU A 320 -10.21 7.67 24.13
N GLY A 321 -8.92 7.49 23.83
CA GLY A 321 -7.87 8.47 24.14
C GLY A 321 -8.15 9.79 23.44
N ASN A 322 -8.31 9.77 22.11
CA ASN A 322 -8.57 10.99 21.34
C ASN A 322 -9.92 11.64 21.73
N LEU A 323 -10.97 10.87 21.97
CA LEU A 323 -12.28 11.43 22.33
C LEU A 323 -12.27 12.05 23.72
N THR A 324 -11.65 11.38 24.69
CA THR A 324 -11.61 11.86 26.08
C THR A 324 -10.65 13.04 26.25
N GLU A 325 -9.49 13.02 25.58
CA GLU A 325 -8.54 14.14 25.60
C GLU A 325 -9.18 15.41 25.00
N ASN A 326 -9.81 15.29 23.82
CA ASN A 326 -10.54 16.40 23.22
C ASN A 326 -11.66 16.92 24.14
N ALA A 327 -12.38 16.02 24.81
CA ALA A 327 -13.44 16.40 25.74
C ALA A 327 -12.91 17.14 26.97
N ILE A 328 -11.78 16.68 27.55
CA ILE A 328 -11.12 17.33 28.68
C ILE A 328 -10.61 18.72 28.28
N GLU A 329 -9.90 18.83 27.15
CA GLU A 329 -9.33 20.09 26.67
C GLU A 329 -10.41 21.14 26.44
N ALA A 330 -11.52 20.76 25.80
CA ALA A 330 -12.65 21.65 25.55
C ALA A 330 -13.39 22.04 26.85
N ALA A 331 -13.65 21.06 27.73
CA ALA A 331 -14.35 21.31 28.99
C ALA A 331 -13.53 22.17 29.96
N GLU A 332 -12.20 22.01 29.99
CA GLU A 332 -11.29 22.76 30.86
C GLU A 332 -11.37 24.28 30.65
N GLN A 333 -11.72 24.71 29.43
CA GLN A 333 -11.91 26.12 29.07
C GLN A 333 -13.28 26.68 29.46
N THR A 334 -14.23 25.84 29.86
CA THR A 334 -15.58 26.27 30.25
C THR A 334 -15.70 26.56 31.74
N LYS A 335 -16.76 27.27 32.15
CA LYS A 335 -17.07 27.47 33.57
C LYS A 335 -17.57 26.19 34.25
N ASP A 336 -18.38 25.41 33.54
CA ASP A 336 -19.01 24.21 34.09
C ASP A 336 -17.99 23.07 34.27
N LYS A 337 -16.98 23.00 33.39
CA LYS A 337 -15.93 21.96 33.38
C LYS A 337 -16.54 20.57 33.58
N TRP A 338 -17.50 20.24 32.72
CA TRP A 338 -18.31 19.04 32.81
C TRP A 338 -18.02 18.08 31.65
N MET A 339 -17.99 16.78 31.95
CA MET A 339 -17.87 15.72 30.98
C MET A 339 -18.68 14.49 31.39
N SER A 340 -19.27 13.79 30.42
CA SER A 340 -19.88 12.48 30.59
C SER A 340 -19.33 11.47 29.58
N VAL A 341 -19.08 10.24 30.03
CA VAL A 341 -18.59 9.12 29.21
C VAL A 341 -19.51 7.91 29.37
N ASP A 342 -20.23 7.60 28.31
CA ASP A 342 -21.24 6.55 28.24
C ASP A 342 -20.76 5.43 27.29
N ILE A 343 -20.58 4.20 27.78
CA ILE A 343 -20.11 3.06 26.98
C ILE A 343 -21.00 1.84 27.20
N TYR A 344 -21.61 1.35 26.11
CA TYR A 344 -22.56 0.24 26.13
C TYR A 344 -22.25 -0.77 25.04
N TYR A 345 -22.38 -2.05 25.37
CA TYR A 345 -22.34 -3.14 24.39
C TYR A 345 -23.66 -3.91 24.38
N GLU A 346 -24.31 -3.97 23.21
CA GLU A 346 -25.52 -4.76 23.01
C GLU A 346 -25.51 -5.42 21.63
N LYS A 347 -25.79 -6.74 21.55
CA LYS A 347 -26.01 -7.49 20.30
C LYS A 347 -24.92 -7.30 19.21
N GLY A 348 -23.64 -7.37 19.58
CA GLY A 348 -22.53 -7.21 18.63
C GLY A 348 -22.17 -5.75 18.31
N MET A 349 -22.77 -4.79 19.00
CA MET A 349 -22.56 -3.37 18.76
C MET A 349 -22.00 -2.69 20.01
N LEU A 350 -20.82 -2.08 19.88
CA LEU A 350 -20.24 -1.22 20.91
C LEU A 350 -20.61 0.24 20.60
N SER A 351 -21.36 0.86 21.49
CA SER A 351 -21.70 2.28 21.45
C SER A 351 -20.90 3.03 22.50
N MET A 352 -20.25 4.11 22.10
CA MET A 352 -19.51 5.05 22.96
C MET A 352 -20.04 6.45 22.70
N GLU A 353 -20.41 7.17 23.75
CA GLU A 353 -20.91 8.53 23.68
C GLU A 353 -20.15 9.38 24.70
N ILE A 354 -19.45 10.41 24.21
CA ILE A 354 -18.69 11.33 25.05
C ILE A 354 -19.32 12.71 24.88
N LYS A 355 -19.69 13.32 26.01
CA LYS A 355 -20.29 14.65 26.09
C LYS A 355 -19.39 15.56 26.91
N ASN A 356 -19.25 16.81 26.49
CA ASN A 356 -18.52 17.81 27.27
C ASN A 356 -19.13 19.20 27.12
N SER A 357 -18.99 20.03 28.15
CA SER A 357 -19.28 21.45 28.04
C SER A 357 -18.30 22.12 27.06
N PHE A 358 -18.79 23.00 26.18
CA PHE A 358 -17.96 23.78 25.24
C PHE A 358 -18.47 25.22 25.11
N GLN A 359 -17.57 26.16 24.80
CA GLN A 359 -17.88 27.60 24.83
C GLN A 359 -18.05 28.27 23.46
N HIS A 360 -17.67 27.62 22.35
CA HIS A 360 -17.62 28.23 21.01
C HIS A 360 -18.63 27.63 20.05
N GLU A 361 -19.57 28.40 19.49
CA GLU A 361 -20.44 27.93 18.39
C GLU A 361 -19.61 27.39 17.22
N LEU A 362 -19.61 26.07 17.05
CA LEU A 362 -19.06 25.39 15.87
C LEU A 362 -20.17 25.30 14.82
N ALA A 363 -19.94 25.85 13.63
CA ALA A 363 -20.84 25.64 12.51
C ALA A 363 -20.68 24.19 12.00
N VAL A 364 -21.64 23.33 12.31
CA VAL A 364 -21.71 21.95 11.81
C VAL A 364 -22.50 21.95 10.51
N GLU A 365 -21.81 21.86 9.36
CA GLU A 365 -22.46 21.60 8.07
C GLU A 365 -22.09 20.18 7.59
N LYS A 366 -23.11 19.32 7.42
CA LYS A 366 -23.01 18.02 6.74
C LYS A 366 -21.87 17.10 7.22
N ASN A 367 -21.81 16.78 8.51
CA ASN A 367 -20.82 15.85 9.09
C ASN A 367 -19.35 16.24 8.91
N LYS A 368 -19.07 17.52 8.60
CA LYS A 368 -17.73 18.09 8.67
C LYS A 368 -17.75 19.26 9.63
N LEU A 369 -16.93 19.17 10.67
CA LEU A 369 -16.58 20.34 11.48
C LEU A 369 -15.73 21.25 10.60
N LEU A 370 -16.27 22.42 10.24
CA LEU A 370 -15.46 23.53 9.78
C LEU A 370 -14.73 24.06 11.01
N SER A 371 -13.47 23.64 11.19
CA SER A 371 -12.60 24.19 12.23
C SER A 371 -12.37 25.67 11.95
N THR A 372 -13.16 26.54 12.57
CA THR A 372 -12.89 27.98 12.64
C THR A 372 -11.79 28.21 13.67
N LYS A 373 -10.54 27.92 13.27
CA LYS A 373 -9.29 28.55 13.74
C LYS A 373 -8.11 27.82 13.13
N GLU A 374 -7.18 28.60 12.57
CA GLU A 374 -5.84 28.21 12.13
C GLU A 374 -4.95 27.87 13.34
N GLU A 375 -5.34 26.88 14.15
CA GLU A 375 -4.45 26.33 15.18
C GLU A 375 -4.15 24.86 14.85
N LYS A 376 -2.87 24.62 14.57
CA LYS A 376 -2.29 23.34 14.17
C LYS A 376 -2.50 22.29 15.27
N GLY A 377 -3.55 21.46 15.18
CA GLY A 377 -3.63 20.27 16.04
C GLY A 377 -4.99 19.56 16.10
N HIS A 378 -6.09 20.29 16.26
CA HIS A 378 -7.36 19.67 16.67
C HIS A 378 -8.08 18.83 15.59
N GLY A 379 -7.78 18.99 14.30
CA GLY A 379 -8.42 18.22 13.23
C GLY A 379 -7.90 16.77 13.08
N ILE A 380 -6.78 16.42 13.73
CA ILE A 380 -6.09 15.14 13.53
C ILE A 380 -6.73 14.03 14.37
N GLY A 381 -7.14 14.34 15.61
CA GLY A 381 -7.70 13.37 16.55
C GLY A 381 -9.00 12.74 16.03
N LEU A 382 -9.99 13.57 15.67
CA LEU A 382 -11.27 13.07 15.13
C LEU A 382 -11.12 12.38 13.76
N ALA A 383 -10.14 12.77 12.95
CA ALA A 383 -9.83 12.09 11.70
C ALA A 383 -9.27 10.68 11.93
N ASN A 384 -8.42 10.51 12.96
CA ASN A 384 -7.92 9.20 13.37
C ASN A 384 -9.04 8.32 13.94
N VAL A 385 -9.92 8.89 14.77
CA VAL A 385 -11.11 8.20 15.26
C VAL A 385 -11.97 7.74 14.08
N ARG A 386 -12.26 8.60 13.11
CA ARG A 386 -13.08 8.25 11.93
C ARG A 386 -12.49 7.08 11.13
N LYS A 387 -11.17 7.07 10.89
CA LYS A 387 -10.49 5.93 10.24
C LYS A 387 -10.62 4.63 11.02
N MET A 388 -10.54 4.70 12.36
CA MET A 388 -10.73 3.52 13.21
C MET A 388 -12.19 3.05 13.20
N VAL A 389 -13.15 3.96 13.19
CA VAL A 389 -14.58 3.61 13.07
C VAL A 389 -14.87 2.92 11.74
N GLU A 390 -14.32 3.42 10.63
CA GLU A 390 -14.45 2.81 9.30
C GLU A 390 -13.84 1.40 9.24
N LYS A 391 -12.71 1.15 9.94
CA LYS A 391 -12.09 -0.18 10.05
C LYS A 391 -13.04 -1.23 10.64
N TYR A 392 -13.91 -0.84 11.57
CA TYR A 392 -14.91 -1.71 12.20
C TYR A 392 -16.31 -1.57 11.57
N GLN A 393 -16.40 -1.05 10.33
CA GLN A 393 -17.65 -0.80 9.60
C GLN A 393 -18.67 0.04 10.38
N GLY A 394 -18.20 0.83 11.35
CA GLY A 394 -19.00 1.56 12.30
C GLY A 394 -19.50 2.91 11.78
N PHE A 395 -20.14 3.66 12.67
CA PHE A 395 -20.61 5.01 12.39
C PHE A 395 -20.16 5.99 13.48
N MET A 396 -19.85 7.22 13.08
CA MET A 396 -19.47 8.31 13.96
C MET A 396 -20.33 9.52 13.67
N ASP A 397 -21.00 10.02 14.70
CA ASP A 397 -21.80 11.24 14.69
C ASP A 397 -21.19 12.29 15.61
N VAL A 398 -21.29 13.55 15.19
CA VAL A 398 -20.81 14.69 15.96
C VAL A 398 -21.87 15.77 15.94
N SER A 399 -22.33 16.17 17.11
CA SER A 399 -23.35 17.21 17.26
C SER A 399 -22.99 18.18 18.38
N ASN A 400 -23.55 19.38 18.29
CA ASN A 400 -23.39 20.41 19.30
C ASN A 400 -24.73 21.09 19.57
N THR A 401 -25.25 20.93 20.78
CA THR A 401 -26.55 21.49 21.18
C THR A 401 -26.41 22.09 22.57
N ASN A 402 -26.93 23.31 22.77
CA ASN A 402 -26.99 23.96 24.08
C ASN A 402 -25.64 23.99 24.83
N GLN A 403 -24.54 24.34 24.15
CA GLN A 403 -23.19 24.38 24.75
C GLN A 403 -22.67 23.01 25.25
N ILE A 404 -23.28 21.90 24.81
CA ILE A 404 -22.77 20.53 24.96
C ILE A 404 -22.31 19.98 23.61
N PHE A 405 -21.05 19.58 23.54
CA PHE A 405 -20.47 18.91 22.40
C PHE A 405 -20.59 17.41 22.62
N THR A 406 -21.16 16.69 21.66
CA THR A 406 -21.43 15.26 21.76
C THR A 406 -20.76 14.55 20.59
N VAL A 407 -19.94 13.55 20.90
CA VAL A 407 -19.40 12.61 19.92
C VAL A 407 -19.94 11.23 20.23
N LYS A 408 -20.61 10.65 19.23
CA LYS A 408 -21.15 9.30 19.30
C LYS A 408 -20.43 8.41 18.31
N VAL A 409 -19.90 7.29 18.80
CA VAL A 409 -19.22 6.28 18.01
C VAL A 409 -19.92 4.95 18.21
N MET A 410 -20.17 4.27 17.11
CA MET A 410 -20.76 2.94 17.06
C MET A 410 -19.84 2.02 16.26
N LEU A 411 -19.45 0.89 16.82
CA LEU A 411 -18.63 -0.13 16.17
C LEU A 411 -19.41 -1.44 16.10
N TYR A 412 -19.26 -2.18 14.99
CA TYR A 412 -19.75 -3.55 14.87
C TYR A 412 -18.58 -4.49 15.17
N LEU A 413 -18.74 -5.32 16.22
CA LEU A 413 -17.70 -6.19 16.77
C LEU A 413 -18.05 -7.67 16.66
#